data_AF-A0A8J6PQJ1-F1
#
_entry.id   AF-A0A8J6PQJ1-F1
#
_cell.length_a   1.000
_cell.length_b   1.000
_cell.length_c   1.000
_cell.angle_alpha   90.00
_cell.angle_beta   90.00
_cell.angle_gamma   90.00
#
_symmetry.space_group_name_H-M   'P 1'
#
loop_
_entity.id
_entity.type
_entity.pdbx_description
1 polymer ?
#
loop_
_entity_poly.entity_id
_entity_poly.type
_entity_poly.pdbx_seq_one_letter_code
_entity_poly.pdbx_strand_id
1 'polypeptide(L)'
;MLGLLTMVPDPHLALALEAYLRETREALSPYVTGAAYLNFLEGEERAARATSAFSTENLAGMRRIKATLDPDNRFCHGFGVV
;
A
#
# COMPACT_ATOMS: atom_id res chain seq x y z
N MET A 1 -3.67 -7.11 1.35
CA MET A 1 -4.36 -7.64 0.15
C MET A 1 -3.37 -7.67 -1.03
N LEU A 2 -3.53 -8.53 -2.05
CA LEU A 2 -2.64 -8.56 -3.23
C LEU A 2 -3.03 -7.48 -4.24
N GLY A 3 -2.26 -6.43 -4.49
CA GLY A 3 -2.57 -5.48 -5.56
C GLY A 3 -2.30 -6.08 -6.95
N LEU A 4 -3.24 -5.96 -7.89
CA LEU A 4 -3.04 -6.31 -9.31
C LEU A 4 -3.43 -5.10 -10.15
N LEU A 5 -2.61 -4.78 -11.15
CA LEU A 5 -2.84 -3.67 -12.07
C LEU A 5 -2.80 -4.19 -13.52
N THR A 6 -3.69 -3.66 -14.35
CA THR A 6 -3.70 -3.88 -15.79
C THR A 6 -3.94 -2.54 -16.50
N MET A 7 -3.46 -2.43 -17.74
CA MET A 7 -3.74 -1.29 -18.62
C MET A 7 -4.68 -1.75 -19.73
N VAL A 8 -5.81 -1.06 -19.87
CA VAL A 8 -6.87 -1.43 -20.81
C VAL A 8 -6.85 -0.46 -22.00
N PRO A 9 -6.36 -0.87 -23.18
CA PRO A 9 -6.30 0.01 -24.35
C PRO A 9 -7.67 0.21 -25.03
N ASP A 10 -8.62 -0.71 -24.80
CA ASP A 10 -9.98 -0.66 -25.32
C ASP A 10 -10.99 -0.71 -24.16
N PRO A 11 -11.77 0.37 -23.92
CA PRO A 11 -12.71 0.43 -22.80
C PRO A 11 -13.78 -0.69 -22.84
N HIS A 12 -14.08 -1.27 -24.01
CA HIS A 12 -15.03 -2.38 -24.11
C HIS A 12 -14.54 -3.65 -23.41
N LEU A 13 -13.23 -3.77 -23.15
CA LEU A 13 -12.64 -4.90 -22.44
C LEU A 13 -12.58 -4.72 -20.91
N ALA A 14 -12.92 -3.53 -20.39
CA ALA A 14 -12.69 -3.18 -18.99
C ALA A 14 -13.35 -4.17 -18.02
N LEU A 15 -14.63 -4.50 -18.24
CA LEU A 15 -15.38 -5.43 -17.37
C LEU A 15 -14.83 -6.86 -17.41
N ALA A 16 -14.41 -7.33 -18.59
CA ALA A 16 -13.84 -8.66 -18.74
C ALA A 16 -12.49 -8.76 -18.01
N LEU A 17 -11.66 -7.72 -18.11
CA LEU A 17 -10.38 -7.66 -17.42
C LEU A 17 -10.54 -7.49 -15.91
N GLU A 18 -11.53 -6.72 -15.45
CA GLU A 18 -11.86 -6.62 -14.03
C GLU A 18 -12.26 -7.98 -13.45
N ALA A 19 -13.11 -8.75 -14.16
CA ALA A 19 -13.47 -10.10 -13.76
C ALA A 19 -12.25 -11.03 -13.72
N TYR A 20 -11.39 -10.99 -14.73
CA TYR A 20 -10.17 -11.78 -14.77
C TYR A 20 -9.21 -11.46 -13.62
N LEU A 21 -9.04 -10.18 -13.28
CA LEU A 21 -8.21 -9.76 -12.15
C LEU A 21 -8.78 -10.25 -10.80
N ARG A 22 -10.10 -10.28 -10.66
CA ARG A 22 -10.77 -10.83 -9.47
C ARG A 22 -10.50 -12.33 -9.34
N GLU A 23 -10.72 -13.10 -10.40
CA GLU A 23 -10.46 -14.55 -10.42
C GLU A 23 -8.98 -14.88 -10.16
N THR A 24 -8.07 -14.12 -10.79
CA THR A 24 -6.63 -14.27 -10.59
C THR A 24 -6.24 -14.03 -9.13
N ARG A 25 -6.82 -13.01 -8.50
CA ARG A 25 -6.59 -12.71 -7.08
C ARG A 25 -7.07 -13.84 -6.17
N GLU A 26 -8.24 -14.41 -6.44
CA GLU A 26 -8.77 -15.54 -5.68
C GLU A 26 -7.87 -16.77 -5.82
N ALA A 27 -7.44 -17.09 -7.04
CA ALA A 27 -6.54 -18.20 -7.31
C ALA A 27 -5.18 -18.06 -6.61
N LEU A 28 -4.67 -16.83 -6.49
CA LEU A 28 -3.39 -16.55 -5.82
C LEU A 28 -3.50 -16.44 -4.30
N SER A 29 -4.71 -16.33 -3.75
CA SER A 29 -4.96 -16.09 -2.31
C SER A 29 -4.18 -17.04 -1.37
N PRO A 30 -4.06 -18.36 -1.63
CA PRO A 30 -3.32 -19.26 -0.76
C PRO A 30 -1.81 -18.98 -0.67
N TYR A 31 -1.26 -18.29 -1.66
CA TYR A 31 0.17 -17.98 -1.76
C TYR A 31 0.50 -16.57 -1.28
N VAL A 32 -0.50 -15.77 -0.89
CA VAL A 32 -0.29 -14.41 -0.40
C VAL A 32 0.31 -14.47 1.01
N THR A 33 1.54 -13.98 1.14
CA THR A 33 2.27 -13.95 2.43
C THR A 33 1.83 -12.83 3.37
N GLY A 34 0.93 -11.96 2.91
CA GLY A 34 0.53 -10.77 3.63
C GLY A 34 1.59 -9.66 3.62
N ALA A 35 2.71 -9.79 2.91
CA ALA A 35 3.59 -8.66 2.63
C ALA A 35 2.93 -7.74 1.60
N ALA A 36 2.95 -6.43 1.85
CA ALA A 36 2.43 -5.43 0.91
C ALA A 36 3.43 -4.29 0.78
N TYR A 37 3.66 -3.86 -0.46
CA TYR A 37 4.46 -2.69 -0.71
C TYR A 37 3.58 -1.46 -0.57
N LEU A 38 3.89 -0.60 0.40
CA LEU A 38 3.06 0.53 0.80
C LEU A 38 2.69 1.46 -0.38
N ASN A 39 3.53 1.54 -1.41
CA ASN A 39 3.28 2.37 -2.61
C ASN A 39 2.09 1.90 -3.46
N PHE A 40 1.62 0.66 -3.28
CA PHE A 40 0.47 0.09 -4.02
C PHE A 40 -0.77 -0.08 -3.14
N LEU A 41 -0.77 0.51 -1.94
CA LEU A 41 -1.95 0.54 -1.09
C LEU A 41 -2.67 1.87 -1.26
N GLU A 42 -4.00 1.81 -1.31
CA GLU A 42 -4.86 2.98 -1.49
C GLU A 42 -5.83 3.12 -0.32
N GLY A 43 -6.36 4.33 -0.14
CA GLY A 43 -7.39 4.65 0.84
C GLY A 43 -7.06 4.21 2.28
N GLU A 44 -8.06 3.65 2.96
CA GLU A 44 -7.99 3.22 4.37
C GLU A 44 -6.98 2.08 4.60
N GLU A 45 -6.80 1.17 3.63
CA GLU A 45 -5.82 0.07 3.75
C GLU A 45 -4.40 0.63 3.85
N ARG A 46 -4.12 1.71 3.11
CA ARG A 46 -2.82 2.40 3.16
C ARG A 46 -2.50 2.92 4.55
N ALA A 47 -3.48 3.57 5.20
CA ALA A 47 -3.30 4.14 6.54
C ALA A 47 -3.12 3.04 7.61
N ALA A 48 -3.96 2.01 7.59
CA ALA A 48 -3.87 0.89 8.54
C ALA A 48 -2.55 0.10 8.39
N ARG A 49 -2.06 -0.03 7.15
CA ARG A 49 -0.85 -0.78 6.84
C ARG A 49 0.42 0.03 7.03
N ALA A 50 0.38 1.35 6.94
CA ALA A 50 1.53 2.21 7.24
C ALA A 50 2.11 1.93 8.63
N THR A 51 1.27 1.77 9.65
CA THR A 51 1.72 1.51 11.02
C THR A 51 2.15 0.05 11.25
N SER A 52 1.48 -0.90 10.58
CA SER A 52 1.77 -2.34 10.74
C SER A 52 2.85 -2.88 9.79
N ALA A 53 3.27 -2.11 8.78
CA ALA A 53 4.33 -2.48 7.85
C ALA A 53 5.74 -2.32 8.45
N PHE A 54 5.89 -1.53 9.51
CA PHE A 54 7.15 -1.36 10.21
C PHE A 54 7.14 -2.11 11.53
N SER A 55 8.29 -2.64 11.94
CA SER A 55 8.47 -3.05 13.32
C SER A 55 8.39 -1.83 14.24
N THR A 56 8.06 -2.05 15.52
CA THR A 56 8.00 -0.98 16.53
C THR A 56 9.32 -0.21 16.62
N GLU A 57 10.46 -0.90 16.52
CA GLU A 57 11.79 -0.28 16.57
C GLU A 57 12.04 0.62 15.36
N ASN A 58 11.72 0.13 14.15
CA ASN A 58 11.91 0.89 12.93
C ASN A 58 11.00 2.12 12.87
N LEU A 59 9.75 1.98 13.31
CA LEU A 59 8.82 3.10 13.40
C LEU A 59 9.30 4.17 14.38
N ALA A 60 9.82 3.77 15.55
CA ALA A 60 10.40 4.68 16.53
C ALA A 60 11.64 5.39 16.01
N GLY A 61 12.53 4.68 15.31
CA GLY A 61 13.71 5.26 14.65
C GLY A 61 13.34 6.30 13.60
N MET A 62 12.35 6.00 12.77
CA MET A 62 11.86 6.90 11.71
C MET A 62 11.21 8.16 12.29
N ARG A 63 10.41 8.04 13.37
CA ARG A 63 9.87 9.20 14.11
C ARG A 63 10.98 10.10 14.68
N ARG A 64 12.03 9.50 15.24
CA ARG A 64 13.18 10.27 15.76
C ARG A 64 13.88 11.05 14.64
N ILE A 65 14.13 10.43 13.50
CA ILE A 65 14.74 11.09 12.34
C ILE A 65 13.84 12.24 11.85
N LYS A 66 12.53 12.00 11.74
CA LYS A 66 11.55 13.00 11.32
C LYS A 66 11.52 14.21 12.26
N ALA A 67 11.52 13.98 13.58
CA ALA A 67 11.55 15.05 14.58
C ALA A 67 12.84 15.89 14.51
N THR A 68 13.98 15.27 14.21
CA THR A 68 15.27 15.96 14.05
C THR A 68 15.34 16.80 12.77
N LEU A 69 14.80 16.28 11.65
CA LEU A 69 14.98 16.88 10.33
C LEU A 69 13.81 17.77 9.87
N ASP A 70 12.61 17.54 10.38
CA ASP A 70 11.41 18.30 10.00
C ASP A 70 10.47 18.50 11.20
N PRO A 71 10.89 19.31 12.20
CA PRO A 71 10.14 19.56 13.43
C PRO A 71 8.81 20.28 13.19
N ASP A 72 8.74 21.11 12.15
CA ASP A 72 7.52 21.83 11.75
C ASP A 72 6.57 20.99 10.89
N ASN A 73 6.94 19.73 10.63
CA ASN A 73 6.17 18.78 9.83
C ASN A 73 5.78 19.31 8.43
N ARG A 74 6.70 19.97 7.75
CA ARG A 74 6.49 20.48 6.38
C ARG A 74 6.30 19.37 5.36
N PHE A 75 6.94 18.21 5.57
CA PHE A 75 6.78 17.01 4.75
C PHE A 75 5.76 16.06 5.40
N CYS A 76 4.48 16.38 5.27
CA CYS A 76 3.38 15.67 5.94
C CYS A 76 2.52 14.79 5.01
N HIS A 77 2.85 14.72 3.71
CA HIS A 77 2.10 13.92 2.74
C HIS A 77 2.66 12.50 2.61
N GLY A 78 1.79 11.52 2.37
CA GLY A 78 2.15 10.12 2.22
C GLY A 78 1.68 9.27 3.40
N PHE A 79 2.60 8.56 4.05
CA PHE A 79 2.27 7.62 5.14
C PHE A 79 2.26 8.26 6.53
N GLY A 80 2.50 9.59 6.63
CA GLY A 80 2.37 10.36 7.87
C GLY A 80 3.10 9.73 9.05
N VAL A 81 4.43 9.76 9.05
CA VAL A 81 5.23 9.27 10.18
C VAL A 81 5.26 10.36 11.26
N VAL A 82 4.16 10.45 12.02
CA VAL A 82 4.04 11.35 13.18
C VAL A 82 4.15 10.53 14.45
#